data_AF-A0A928UPU4-F1
#
_entry.id   AF-A0A928UPU4-F1
#
_cell.length_a   1.000
_cell.length_b   1.000
_cell.length_c   1.000
_cell.angle_alpha   90.00
_cell.angle_beta   90.00
_cell.angle_gamma   90.00
#
_symmetry.space_group_name_H-M   'P 1'
#
loop_
_entity.id
_entity.type
_entity.pdbx_description
1 polymer ?
#
loop_
_entity_poly.entity_id
_entity_poly.type
_entity_poly.pdbx_seq_one_letter_code
_entity_poly.pdbx_strand_id
1 'polypeptide(L)'
;NVCDGDDAPLQVIEISLRLLRRNIRDYFMICETYFDAIKSGEPTRIEAIDHTRRALHSESGTLLQTTLADEATLDLNTARRLFTLISVLHMHR
;
A
#
# COMPACT_ATOMS: atom_id res chain seq x y z
N ASN A 1 -16.85 -6.58 -1.97
CA ASN A 1 -18.08 -6.82 -2.74
C ASN A 1 -18.33 -5.59 -3.58
N VAL A 2 -18.45 -5.78 -4.88
CA VAL A 2 -18.95 -4.78 -5.83
C VAL A 2 -20.47 -4.94 -5.84
N CYS A 3 -21.18 -3.85 -5.63
CA CYS A 3 -22.64 -3.80 -5.67
C CYS A 3 -23.07 -2.69 -6.65
N ASP A 4 -24.33 -2.74 -7.10
CA ASP A 4 -24.94 -1.63 -7.82
C ASP A 4 -25.39 -0.51 -6.87
N GLY A 5 -26.09 0.50 -7.40
CA GLY A 5 -26.58 1.63 -6.61
C GLY A 5 -27.66 1.29 -5.59
N ASP A 6 -28.28 0.11 -5.70
CA ASP A 6 -29.32 -0.41 -4.80
C ASP A 6 -28.76 -1.48 -3.83
N ASP A 7 -27.43 -1.52 -3.67
CA ASP A 7 -26.67 -2.50 -2.89
C ASP A 7 -26.82 -3.96 -3.35
N ALA A 8 -27.37 -4.22 -4.54
CA ALA A 8 -27.47 -5.56 -5.07
C ALA A 8 -26.06 -6.08 -5.44
N PRO A 9 -25.68 -7.30 -5.02
CA PRO A 9 -24.33 -7.80 -5.23
C PRO A 9 -24.07 -8.11 -6.71
N LEU A 10 -22.99 -7.56 -7.25
CA LEU A 10 -22.54 -7.78 -8.62
C LEU A 10 -21.38 -8.77 -8.69
N GLN A 11 -20.31 -8.52 -7.93
CA GLN A 11 -19.08 -9.32 -8.01
C GLN A 11 -18.29 -9.26 -6.70
N VAL A 12 -17.50 -10.30 -6.43
CA VAL A 12 -16.45 -10.28 -5.41
C VAL A 12 -15.10 -10.26 -6.13
N ILE A 13 -14.28 -9.25 -5.84
CA ILE A 13 -12.90 -9.18 -6.32
C ILE A 13 -12.00 -9.81 -5.25
N GLU A 14 -11.36 -10.92 -5.59
CA GLU A 14 -10.40 -11.60 -4.73
C GLU A 14 -8.97 -11.26 -5.16
N ILE A 15 -8.11 -10.91 -4.20
CA ILE A 15 -6.72 -10.52 -4.47
C ILE A 15 -5.79 -11.43 -3.69
N SER A 16 -4.89 -12.11 -4.40
CA SER A 16 -3.79 -12.84 -3.77
C SER A 16 -2.73 -11.87 -3.25
N LEU A 17 -2.62 -11.74 -1.92
CA LEU A 17 -1.59 -10.90 -1.30
C LEU A 17 -0.17 -11.49 -1.40
N ARG A 18 0.00 -12.69 -1.97
CA ARG A 18 1.30 -13.38 -2.03
C ARG A 18 2.39 -12.53 -2.69
N LEU A 19 2.07 -11.86 -3.79
CA LEU A 19 3.02 -11.01 -4.52
C LEU A 19 3.33 -9.71 -3.77
N LEU A 20 2.43 -9.24 -2.91
CA LEU A 20 2.57 -8.01 -2.14
C LEU A 20 3.23 -8.21 -0.79
N ARG A 21 3.35 -9.45 -0.27
CA ARG A 21 3.82 -9.71 1.10
C ARG A 21 5.15 -9.05 1.43
N ARG A 22 6.14 -9.14 0.54
CA ARG A 22 7.44 -8.51 0.74
C ARG A 22 7.31 -7.00 0.82
N ASN A 23 6.64 -6.40 -0.16
CA ASN A 23 6.41 -4.97 -0.23
C ASN A 23 5.68 -4.42 1.00
N ILE A 24 4.65 -5.13 1.48
CA ILE A 24 3.92 -4.77 2.69
C ILE A 24 4.86 -4.74 3.91
N ARG A 25 5.63 -5.82 4.12
CA ARG A 25 6.56 -5.90 5.25
C ARG A 25 7.63 -4.82 5.17
N ASP A 26 8.29 -4.69 4.01
CA ASP A 26 9.37 -3.74 3.80
C ASP A 26 8.84 -2.29 3.95
N TYR A 27 7.60 -2.02 3.51
CA TYR A 27 6.92 -0.72 3.68
C TYR A 27 6.57 -0.44 5.15
N PHE A 28 6.15 -1.45 5.90
CA PHE A 28 5.89 -1.30 7.32
C PHE A 28 7.17 -0.97 8.09
N MET A 29 8.25 -1.72 7.86
CA MET A 29 9.54 -1.49 8.51
C MET A 29 10.12 -0.10 8.23
N ILE A 30 10.00 0.40 6.99
CA ILE A 30 10.48 1.75 6.66
C ILE A 30 9.60 2.83 7.31
N CYS A 31 8.30 2.57 7.52
CA CYS A 31 7.42 3.48 8.27
C CYS A 31 7.80 3.54 9.76
N GLU A 32 8.13 2.41 10.38
CA GLU A 32 8.63 2.37 11.77
C GLU A 32 9.96 3.13 11.88
N THR A 33 10.89 2.86 10.96
CA THR A 33 12.20 3.54 10.91
C THR A 33 12.04 5.05 10.71
N TYR A 34 11.09 5.46 9.86
CA TYR A 34 10.75 6.87 9.64
C TYR A 34 10.21 7.53 10.92
N PHE A 35 9.30 6.84 11.63
CA PHE A 35 8.74 7.34 12.87
C PHE A 35 9.80 7.49 13.96
N ASP A 36 10.75 6.56 14.06
CA ASP A 36 11.86 6.65 14.99
C ASP A 36 12.85 7.77 14.60
N ALA A 37 13.10 7.97 13.31
CA ALA A 37 13.94 9.09 12.85
C ALA A 37 13.33 10.45 13.20
N ILE A 38 12.00 10.61 13.07
CA ILE A 38 11.30 11.82 13.51
C ILE A 38 11.56 12.09 15.00
N LYS A 39 11.52 11.07 15.86
CA LYS A 39 11.79 11.23 17.30
C LYS A 39 13.22 11.68 17.58
N SER A 40 14.19 11.26 16.76
CA SER A 40 15.60 11.68 16.91
C SER A 40 15.90 13.09 16.43
N GLY A 41 15.04 13.67 15.57
CA GLY A 41 15.15 15.06 15.12
C GLY A 41 16.26 15.36 14.11
N GLU A 42 16.86 14.36 13.45
CA GLU A 42 17.92 14.57 12.46
C GLU A 42 17.35 14.72 11.03
N PRO A 43 17.33 15.93 10.43
CA PRO A 43 16.58 16.19 9.19
C PRO A 43 17.07 15.39 7.99
N THR A 44 18.40 15.27 7.83
CA THR A 44 19.03 14.56 6.70
C THR A 44 18.64 13.08 6.64
N ARG A 45 18.63 12.40 7.79
CA ARG A 45 18.15 11.02 7.91
C ARG A 45 16.65 10.89 7.69
N ILE A 46 15.84 11.83 8.20
CA ILE A 46 14.39 11.84 7.95
C ILE A 46 14.10 11.93 6.45
N GLU A 47 14.76 12.84 5.74
CA GLU A 47 14.59 13.03 4.29
C GLU A 47 15.01 11.79 3.49
N ALA A 48 16.15 11.18 3.82
CA ALA A 48 16.64 9.97 3.16
C ALA A 48 15.67 8.78 3.33
N ILE A 49 15.14 8.59 4.54
CA ILE A 49 14.15 7.55 4.82
C ILE A 49 12.85 7.84 4.09
N ASP A 50 12.37 9.09 4.12
CA ASP A 50 11.11 9.47 3.47
C ASP A 50 11.15 9.31 1.95
N HIS A 51 12.29 9.59 1.32
CA HIS A 51 12.49 9.30 -0.10
C HIS A 51 12.32 7.80 -0.40
N THR A 52 12.99 6.95 0.38
CA THR A 52 12.89 5.49 0.25
C THR A 52 11.46 4.98 0.51
N ARG A 53 10.81 5.52 1.54
CA ARG A 53 9.41 5.22 1.88
C ARG A 53 8.46 5.54 0.73
N ARG A 54 8.60 6.73 0.12
CA ARG A 54 7.78 7.15 -1.04
C ARG A 54 8.06 6.33 -2.29
N ALA A 55 9.31 5.97 -2.54
CA ALA A 55 9.70 5.11 -3.66
C ALA A 55 9.02 3.74 -3.53
N LEU A 56 9.15 3.09 -2.37
CA LEU A 56 8.53 1.79 -2.11
C LEU A 56 7.00 1.86 -2.14
N HIS A 57 6.41 2.94 -1.63
CA HIS A 57 4.96 3.17 -1.71
C HIS A 57 4.46 3.26 -3.16
N SER A 58 5.23 3.94 -4.02
CA SER A 58 4.89 4.12 -5.42
C SER A 58 5.05 2.81 -6.20
N GLU A 59 6.17 2.12 -6.02
CA GLU A 59 6.41 0.79 -6.61
C GLU A 59 5.31 -0.21 -6.23
N SER A 60 4.96 -0.26 -4.95
CA SER A 60 3.93 -1.16 -4.44
C SER A 60 2.53 -0.80 -4.94
N GLY A 61 2.26 0.51 -5.12
CA GLY A 61 1.04 0.99 -5.76
C GLY A 61 0.94 0.52 -7.21
N THR A 62 2.02 0.63 -7.99
CA THR A 62 2.07 0.11 -9.37
C THR A 62 1.90 -1.41 -9.41
N LEU A 63 2.56 -2.14 -8.52
CA LEU A 63 2.39 -3.60 -8.42
C LEU A 63 0.93 -3.97 -8.12
N LEU A 64 0.25 -3.23 -7.23
CA LEU A 64 -1.16 -3.45 -6.94
C LEU A 64 -2.06 -3.14 -8.14
N GLN A 65 -1.78 -2.07 -8.90
CA GLN A 65 -2.48 -1.79 -10.16
C GLN A 65 -2.37 -2.96 -11.13
N THR A 66 -1.16 -3.46 -11.36
CA THR A 66 -0.93 -4.60 -12.27
C THR A 66 -1.65 -5.86 -11.77
N THR A 67 -1.64 -6.11 -10.47
CA THR A 67 -2.31 -7.27 -9.87
C THR A 67 -3.83 -7.21 -10.04
N LEU A 68 -4.41 -6.02 -10.10
CA LEU A 68 -5.84 -5.78 -10.22
C LEU A 68 -6.32 -5.48 -11.64
N ALA A 69 -5.41 -5.36 -12.62
CA ALA A 69 -5.74 -4.86 -13.95
C ALA A 69 -6.81 -5.68 -14.70
N ASP A 70 -6.90 -6.98 -14.39
CA ASP A 70 -7.91 -7.88 -14.99
C ASP A 70 -9.31 -7.68 -14.37
N GLU A 71 -9.40 -7.12 -13.17
CA GLU A 71 -10.64 -6.99 -12.39
C GLU A 71 -11.11 -5.52 -12.25
N ALA A 72 -10.17 -4.57 -12.17
CA ALA A 72 -10.45 -3.16 -11.96
C ALA A 72 -9.31 -2.24 -12.44
N THR A 73 -9.68 -1.18 -13.16
CA THR A 73 -8.75 -0.10 -13.51
C THR A 73 -8.62 0.87 -12.34
N LEU A 74 -7.40 1.06 -11.86
CA LEU A 74 -7.09 1.99 -10.77
C LEU A 74 -6.08 3.04 -11.24
N ASP A 75 -6.27 4.30 -10.86
CA ASP A 75 -5.20 5.29 -10.93
C ASP A 75 -4.18 5.08 -9.80
N LEU A 76 -2.96 5.64 -9.96
CA LEU A 76 -1.86 5.36 -9.03
C LEU A 76 -2.13 5.93 -7.63
N ASN A 77 -2.90 7.01 -7.50
CA ASN A 77 -3.25 7.55 -6.18
C ASN A 77 -4.18 6.59 -5.44
N THR A 78 -5.18 6.05 -6.14
CA THR A 78 -6.11 5.07 -5.58
C THR A 78 -5.39 3.78 -5.20
N ALA A 79 -4.53 3.24 -6.08
CA ALA A 79 -3.76 2.04 -5.78
C ALA A 79 -2.81 2.24 -4.58
N ARG A 80 -2.14 3.39 -4.48
CA ARG A 80 -1.30 3.72 -3.32
C ARG A 80 -2.09 3.78 -2.01
N ARG A 81 -3.30 4.34 -2.02
CA ARG A 81 -4.19 4.37 -0.84
C ARG A 81 -4.66 2.97 -0.44
N LEU A 82 -5.04 2.14 -1.41
CA LEU A 82 -5.41 0.74 -1.17
C LEU A 82 -4.23 -0.06 -0.62
N PHE A 83 -3.03 0.11 -1.17
CA PHE A 83 -1.83 -0.55 -0.66
C PHE A 83 -1.54 -0.17 0.82
N THR A 84 -1.70 1.09 1.19
CA THR A 84 -1.58 1.52 2.60
C THR A 84 -2.60 0.81 3.49
N LEU A 85 -3.87 0.75 3.08
CA LEU A 85 -4.92 0.06 3.83
C LEU A 85 -4.62 -1.43 3.99
N ILE A 86 -4.25 -2.11 2.90
CA ILE A 86 -3.84 -3.51 2.91
C ILE A 86 -2.66 -3.72 3.87
N SER A 87 -1.66 -2.85 3.82
CA SER A 87 -0.45 -2.96 4.65
C SER A 87 -0.79 -2.89 6.13
N VAL A 88 -1.59 -1.89 6.54
CA VAL A 88 -2.05 -1.73 7.94
C VAL A 88 -2.87 -2.94 8.38
N LEU A 89 -3.84 -3.38 7.57
CA LEU A 89 -4.69 -4.53 7.92
C LEU A 89 -3.93 -5.85 7.97
N HIS A 90 -2.85 -6.00 7.19
CA HIS A 90 -2.05 -7.23 7.17
C HIS A 90 -1.07 -7.31 8.36
N MET A 91 -0.52 -6.18 8.80
CA MET A 91 0.44 -6.14 9.91
C MET A 91 -0.23 -6.12 11.30
N HIS A 92 -1.49 -5.70 11.39
CA HIS A 92 -2.30 -5.77 12.62
C HIS A 92 -3.17 -7.04 12.71
N ARG A 93 -2.91 -8.03 11.85
CA ARG A 93 -3.58 -9.34 11.86
C ARG A 93 -2.73 -10.42 12.51
#